data_AF-A0AAQ2GNF0-F1
#
_entry.id   AF-A0AAQ2GNF0-F1
#
_cell.length_a   1.000
_cell.length_b   1.000
_cell.length_c   1.000
_cell.angle_alpha   90.00
_cell.angle_beta   90.00
_cell.angle_gamma   90.00
#
_symmetry.space_group_name_H-M   'P 1'
#
loop_
_entity.id
_entity.type
_entity.pdbx_description
1 polymer ?
#
loop_
_entity_poly.entity_id
_entity_poly.type
_entity_poly.pdbx_seq_one_letter_code
_entity_poly.pdbx_strand_id
1 'polypeptide(L)'
;MFKEKFKQIQFSLLELLSILSFLGLCYCLFYKYHFYNTLGIPWFITNLSPQFVFFASLKLIIFATIILSIGYFIGFFFSKYSYKVIRVGSSPLILISIFAYFILFLIFQNSLPEYIFTIKSSDFLFSYLCVNTGVFLGAFYQQFTVNEDIVNENILLYSGSLQMQFIKYKKEVIYVSSFFLIILFFMQPMYFGKVEAKKILNEKKIYLSKALLKDSIKDWYLIESMGDKVLLIDKKNNIKIVEYKEIDLIQTDKKLND
;
A
#
# COMPACT_ATOMS: atom_id res chain seq x y z
N MET A 1 16.79 -16.81 -25.00
CA MET A 1 16.22 -17.84 -24.09
C MET A 1 15.17 -17.32 -23.09
N PHE A 2 15.50 -16.58 -22.02
CA PHE A 2 14.48 -16.15 -21.03
C PHE A 2 13.42 -15.19 -21.62
N LYS A 3 13.85 -14.23 -22.45
CA LYS A 3 12.96 -13.28 -23.14
C LYS A 3 12.01 -13.94 -24.15
N GLU A 4 12.47 -15.01 -24.80
CA GLU A 4 11.66 -15.80 -25.75
C GLU A 4 10.64 -16.67 -25.01
N LYS A 5 11.03 -17.27 -23.89
CA LYS A 5 10.10 -17.98 -23.00
C LYS A 5 9.02 -17.04 -22.47
N PHE A 6 9.37 -15.82 -22.04
CA PHE A 6 8.38 -14.83 -21.60
C PHE A 6 7.43 -14.36 -22.72
N LYS A 7 7.92 -14.25 -23.96
CA LYS A 7 7.06 -13.92 -25.11
C LYS A 7 6.04 -15.02 -25.43
N GLN A 8 6.34 -16.28 -25.09
CA GLN A 8 5.44 -17.41 -25.29
C GLN A 8 4.40 -17.57 -24.18
N ILE A 9 4.63 -16.95 -23.01
CA ILE A 9 3.65 -16.96 -21.91
C ILE A 9 2.54 -15.98 -22.27
N GLN A 10 1.45 -16.50 -22.82
CA GLN A 10 0.21 -15.76 -23.01
C GLN A 10 -0.68 -16.04 -21.81
N PHE A 11 -0.79 -15.08 -20.90
CA PHE A 11 -1.82 -15.14 -19.86
C PHE A 11 -3.17 -14.80 -20.49
N SER A 12 -4.14 -15.67 -20.28
CA SER A 12 -5.54 -15.32 -20.52
C SER A 12 -5.95 -14.17 -19.58
N LEU A 13 -6.95 -13.39 -20.00
CA LEU A 13 -7.53 -12.33 -19.16
C LEU A 13 -7.95 -12.86 -17.79
N LEU A 14 -8.48 -14.10 -17.77
CA LEU A 14 -8.94 -14.76 -16.56
C LEU A 14 -7.80 -15.13 -15.61
N GLU A 15 -6.67 -15.61 -16.13
CA GLU A 15 -5.46 -15.87 -15.32
C GLU A 15 -4.90 -14.58 -14.75
N LEU A 16 -4.86 -13.50 -15.54
CA LEU A 16 -4.40 -12.19 -15.08
C LEU A 16 -5.29 -11.65 -13.95
N LEU A 17 -6.61 -11.74 -14.11
CA LEU A 17 -7.56 -11.38 -13.04
C LEU A 17 -7.36 -12.24 -11.80
N SER A 18 -7.14 -13.55 -11.96
CA SER A 18 -6.91 -14.47 -10.85
C SER A 18 -5.65 -14.12 -10.05
N ILE A 19 -4.55 -13.81 -10.75
CA ILE A 19 -3.29 -13.36 -10.13
C ILE A 19 -3.50 -12.05 -9.38
N LEU A 20 -4.18 -11.07 -9.99
CA LEU A 20 -4.46 -9.79 -9.34
C LEU A 20 -5.36 -9.96 -8.10
N SER A 21 -6.38 -10.81 -8.16
CA SER A 21 -7.23 -11.14 -7.02
C SER A 21 -6.42 -11.80 -5.89
N PHE A 22 -5.53 -12.73 -6.22
CA PHE A 22 -4.67 -13.39 -5.25
C PHE A 22 -3.71 -12.40 -4.57
N LEU A 23 -3.03 -11.54 -5.35
CA LEU A 23 -2.15 -10.49 -4.81
C LEU A 23 -2.93 -9.50 -3.95
N GLY A 24 -4.14 -9.13 -4.35
CA GLY A 24 -5.05 -8.31 -3.57
C GLY A 24 -5.38 -8.94 -2.22
N LEU A 25 -5.75 -10.22 -2.20
CA LEU A 25 -6.01 -10.96 -0.95
C LEU A 25 -4.77 -11.00 -0.04
N CYS A 26 -3.59 -11.30 -0.58
CA CYS A 26 -2.34 -11.29 0.18
C CYS A 26 -2.06 -9.92 0.81
N TYR A 27 -2.28 -8.83 0.05
CA TYR A 27 -2.12 -7.46 0.53
C TYR A 27 -3.03 -7.18 1.75
N CYS A 28 -4.29 -7.61 1.67
CA CYS A 28 -5.27 -7.43 2.74
C CYS A 28 -4.94 -8.28 3.97
N LEU A 29 -4.50 -9.51 3.75
CA LEU A 29 -4.07 -10.43 4.81
C LEU A 29 -2.86 -9.87 5.57
N PHE A 30 -1.87 -9.28 4.88
CA PHE A 30 -0.73 -8.66 5.57
C PHE A 30 -1.15 -7.50 6.48
N TYR A 31 -2.08 -6.67 6.02
CA TYR A 31 -2.64 -5.60 6.84
C TYR A 31 -3.35 -6.17 8.08
N LYS A 32 -4.28 -7.10 7.91
CA LYS A 32 -5.04 -7.71 9.01
C LYS A 32 -4.16 -8.48 9.98
N TYR A 33 -3.18 -9.23 9.49
CA TYR A 33 -2.23 -9.97 10.31
C TYR A 33 -1.49 -9.05 11.28
N HIS A 34 -0.92 -7.96 10.77
CA HIS A 34 -0.19 -7.02 11.61
C HIS A 34 -1.10 -6.20 12.53
N PHE A 35 -2.32 -5.90 12.10
CA PHE A 35 -3.34 -5.26 12.91
C PHE A 35 -3.66 -6.10 14.15
N TYR A 36 -4.11 -7.36 13.99
CA TYR A 36 -4.48 -8.20 15.13
C TYR A 36 -3.29 -8.62 15.98
N ASN A 37 -2.12 -8.82 15.37
CA ASN A 37 -0.90 -9.13 16.13
C ASN A 37 -0.53 -7.95 17.05
N THR A 38 -0.70 -6.71 16.58
CA THR A 38 -0.45 -5.50 17.40
C THR A 38 -1.52 -5.30 18.46
N LEU A 39 -2.77 -5.71 18.21
CA LEU A 39 -3.84 -5.74 19.22
C LEU A 39 -3.65 -6.85 20.29
N GLY A 40 -2.69 -7.76 20.10
CA GLY A 40 -2.45 -8.89 21.02
C GLY A 40 -3.36 -10.10 20.80
N ILE A 41 -4.05 -10.19 19.65
CA ILE A 41 -4.95 -11.29 19.28
C ILE A 41 -4.61 -11.88 17.91
N PRO A 42 -3.36 -12.33 17.67
CA PRO A 42 -2.95 -12.84 16.35
C PRO A 42 -3.79 -14.03 15.87
N TRP A 43 -4.31 -14.83 16.81
CA TRP A 43 -5.20 -15.96 16.51
C TRP A 43 -6.52 -15.54 15.83
N PHE A 44 -6.96 -14.29 15.97
CA PHE A 44 -8.23 -13.85 15.41
C PHE A 44 -8.26 -13.91 13.88
N ILE A 45 -7.10 -13.86 13.22
CA ILE A 45 -7.02 -13.95 11.76
C ILE A 45 -7.56 -15.26 11.20
N THR A 46 -7.48 -16.35 11.97
CA THR A 46 -7.97 -17.67 11.52
C THR A 46 -9.49 -17.76 11.50
N ASN A 47 -10.18 -16.84 12.17
CA ASN A 47 -11.64 -16.77 12.19
C ASN A 47 -12.21 -15.98 11.02
N LEU A 48 -11.37 -15.20 10.32
CA LEU A 48 -11.82 -14.36 9.22
C LEU A 48 -12.07 -15.19 7.96
N SER A 49 -13.23 -15.00 7.34
CA SER A 49 -13.47 -15.55 6.01
C SER A 49 -12.68 -14.76 4.96
N PRO A 50 -12.18 -15.40 3.88
CA PRO A 50 -11.50 -14.69 2.79
C PRO A 50 -12.37 -13.60 2.17
N GLN A 51 -13.68 -13.84 2.07
CA GLN A 51 -14.66 -12.86 1.61
C GLN A 51 -14.66 -11.60 2.49
N PHE A 52 -14.66 -11.79 3.81
CA PHE A 52 -14.64 -10.69 4.76
C PHE A 52 -13.34 -9.88 4.67
N VAL A 53 -12.19 -10.55 4.60
CA VAL A 53 -10.88 -9.89 4.44
C VAL A 53 -10.85 -9.02 3.18
N PHE A 54 -11.41 -9.53 2.08
CA PHE A 54 -11.52 -8.81 0.82
C PHE A 54 -12.42 -7.57 0.93
N PHE A 55 -13.64 -7.72 1.46
CA PHE A 55 -14.59 -6.62 1.59
C PHE A 55 -14.09 -5.52 2.55
N ALA A 56 -13.49 -5.91 3.68
CA ALA A 56 -12.92 -4.96 4.65
C ALA A 56 -11.82 -4.08 4.03
N SER A 57 -11.17 -4.56 2.97
CA SER A 57 -10.05 -3.89 2.31
C SER A 57 -10.38 -3.35 0.92
N LEU A 58 -11.63 -3.52 0.47
CA LEU A 58 -12.08 -3.17 -0.88
C LEU A 58 -11.87 -1.69 -1.21
N LYS A 59 -12.09 -0.80 -0.25
CA LYS A 59 -11.81 0.64 -0.40
C LYS A 59 -10.33 0.90 -0.74
N LEU A 60 -9.43 0.24 -0.01
CA LEU A 60 -7.99 0.39 -0.21
C LEU A 60 -7.59 -0.18 -1.58
N ILE A 61 -8.09 -1.37 -1.94
CA ILE A 61 -7.82 -2.00 -3.24
C ILE A 61 -8.25 -1.09 -4.39
N ILE A 62 -9.48 -0.58 -4.36
CA ILE A 62 -10.01 0.30 -5.42
C ILE A 62 -9.15 1.57 -5.53
N PHE A 63 -8.86 2.21 -4.40
CA PHE A 63 -8.03 3.41 -4.36
C PHE A 63 -6.62 3.17 -4.92
N ALA A 64 -5.96 2.10 -4.48
CA ALA A 64 -4.63 1.72 -4.94
C ALA A 64 -4.64 1.42 -6.45
N THR A 65 -5.65 0.70 -6.93
CA THR A 65 -5.78 0.32 -8.34
C THR A 65 -5.92 1.55 -9.23
N ILE A 66 -6.76 2.52 -8.85
CA ILE A 66 -6.94 3.77 -9.60
C ILE A 66 -5.63 4.56 -9.66
N ILE A 67 -4.99 4.79 -8.51
CA ILE A 67 -3.78 5.61 -8.44
C ILE A 67 -2.60 4.95 -9.16
N LEU A 68 -2.43 3.64 -8.97
CA LEU A 68 -1.39 2.87 -9.64
C LEU A 68 -1.60 2.88 -11.16
N SER A 69 -2.85 2.77 -11.63
CA SER A 69 -3.18 2.87 -13.06
C SER A 69 -2.84 4.24 -13.63
N ILE A 70 -3.17 5.32 -12.91
CA ILE A 70 -2.79 6.69 -13.31
C ILE A 70 -1.27 6.79 -13.43
N GLY A 71 -0.53 6.35 -12.40
CA GLY A 71 0.93 6.30 -12.43
C GLY A 71 1.46 5.50 -13.62
N TYR A 72 0.90 4.32 -13.88
CA TYR A 72 1.27 3.46 -14.99
C TYR A 72 1.12 4.15 -16.35
N PHE A 73 -0.03 4.76 -16.62
CA PHE A 73 -0.25 5.49 -17.87
C PHE A 73 0.71 6.66 -18.00
N ILE A 74 0.91 7.42 -16.92
CA ILE A 74 1.87 8.53 -16.86
C ILE A 74 3.26 8.01 -17.26
N GLY A 75 3.77 6.98 -16.59
CA GLY A 75 5.09 6.42 -16.86
C GLY A 75 5.24 5.83 -18.27
N PHE A 76 4.21 5.17 -18.77
CA PHE A 76 4.18 4.63 -20.13
C PHE A 76 4.29 5.73 -21.19
N PHE A 77 3.42 6.74 -21.12
CA PHE A 77 3.40 7.85 -22.08
C PHE A 77 4.66 8.70 -22.01
N PHE A 78 5.11 9.00 -20.79
CA PHE A 78 6.36 9.72 -20.59
C PHE A 78 7.54 8.94 -21.19
N SER A 79 7.64 7.64 -20.92
CA SER A 79 8.70 6.81 -21.50
C SER A 79 8.62 6.70 -23.03
N LYS A 80 7.43 6.82 -23.62
CA LYS A 80 7.21 6.76 -25.07
C LYS A 80 7.56 8.09 -25.77
N TYR A 81 7.08 9.22 -25.25
CA TYR A 81 7.19 10.52 -25.93
C TYR A 81 8.40 11.36 -25.47
N SER A 82 8.84 11.21 -24.23
CA SER A 82 9.93 11.99 -23.62
C SER A 82 11.14 11.12 -23.26
N TYR A 83 11.49 10.18 -24.14
CA TYR A 83 12.47 9.12 -23.87
C TYR A 83 13.84 9.64 -23.40
N LYS A 84 14.27 10.82 -23.86
CA LYS A 84 15.55 11.46 -23.45
C LYS A 84 15.50 11.99 -22.01
N VAL A 85 14.39 12.61 -21.61
CA VAL A 85 14.24 13.27 -20.30
C VAL A 85 14.14 12.25 -19.16
N ILE A 86 13.47 11.12 -19.38
CA ILE A 86 13.22 10.14 -18.31
C ILE A 86 14.37 9.16 -18.12
N ARG A 87 14.99 8.71 -19.22
CA ARG A 87 16.09 7.74 -19.16
C ARG A 87 17.41 8.33 -18.66
N VAL A 88 17.66 9.62 -18.88
CA VAL A 88 18.96 10.25 -18.59
C VAL A 88 18.89 11.19 -17.39
N GLY A 89 17.81 11.98 -17.25
CA GLY A 89 17.74 13.04 -16.23
C GLY A 89 17.09 12.64 -14.91
N SER A 90 16.09 11.76 -14.92
CA SER A 90 15.25 11.52 -13.74
C SER A 90 15.48 10.19 -13.02
N SER A 91 16.12 9.19 -13.62
CA SER A 91 16.38 7.92 -12.90
C SER A 91 17.14 8.11 -11.57
N PRO A 92 18.13 9.02 -11.43
CA PRO A 92 18.79 9.27 -10.16
C PRO A 92 17.90 10.03 -9.18
N LEU A 93 17.15 11.04 -9.66
CA LEU A 93 16.20 11.81 -8.85
C LEU A 93 15.10 10.95 -8.27
N ILE A 94 14.68 9.92 -9.01
CA ILE A 94 13.63 9.02 -8.55
C ILE A 94 14.20 7.94 -7.61
N LEU A 95 15.42 7.46 -7.82
CA LEU A 95 16.13 6.65 -6.80
C LEU A 95 16.26 7.42 -5.49
N ILE A 96 16.65 8.70 -5.59
CA ILE A 96 16.68 9.63 -4.45
C ILE A 96 15.29 9.80 -3.86
N SER A 97 14.21 9.86 -4.66
CA SER A 97 12.85 10.01 -4.16
C SER A 97 12.33 8.75 -3.47
N ILE A 98 12.73 7.55 -3.93
CA ILE A 98 12.45 6.27 -3.27
C ILE A 98 13.21 6.17 -1.95
N PHE A 99 14.49 6.56 -1.92
CA PHE A 99 15.28 6.61 -0.69
C PHE A 99 14.74 7.67 0.28
N ALA A 100 14.36 8.84 -0.22
CA ALA A 100 13.74 9.89 0.57
C ALA A 100 12.38 9.44 1.10
N TYR A 101 11.57 8.72 0.31
CA TYR A 101 10.35 8.08 0.77
C TYR A 101 10.65 7.08 1.89
N PHE A 102 11.64 6.21 1.71
CA PHE A 102 12.03 5.22 2.71
C PHE A 102 12.50 5.89 4.01
N ILE A 103 13.28 6.97 3.91
CA ILE A 103 13.74 7.76 5.06
C ILE A 103 12.56 8.46 5.74
N LEU A 104 11.69 9.14 4.99
CA LEU A 104 10.49 9.80 5.51
C LEU A 104 9.56 8.79 6.18
N PHE A 105 9.36 7.64 5.55
CA PHE A 105 8.57 6.54 6.07
C PHE A 105 9.20 5.99 7.36
N LEU A 106 10.48 5.61 7.38
CA LEU A 106 11.10 5.04 8.57
C LEU A 106 11.23 6.04 9.73
N ILE A 107 11.59 7.28 9.45
CA ILE A 107 12.01 8.26 10.49
C ILE A 107 10.86 9.15 10.93
N PHE A 108 10.05 9.67 10.01
CA PHE A 108 9.11 10.76 10.29
C PHE A 108 7.68 10.29 10.55
N GLN A 109 7.37 9.02 10.32
CA GLN A 109 5.98 8.53 10.39
C GLN A 109 5.36 8.55 11.81
N ASN A 110 6.18 8.47 12.86
CA ASN A 110 5.70 8.51 14.26
C ASN A 110 5.74 9.91 14.87
N SER A 111 6.39 10.85 14.20
CA SER A 111 6.75 12.17 14.73
C SER A 111 6.04 13.31 14.00
N LEU A 112 5.42 13.07 12.85
CA LEU A 112 4.62 14.07 12.15
C LEU A 112 3.25 14.25 12.85
N PRO A 113 2.96 15.44 13.39
CA PRO A 113 1.67 15.69 14.01
C PRO A 113 0.55 15.68 12.97
N GLU A 114 -0.51 14.92 13.25
CA GLU A 114 -1.65 14.77 12.32
C GLU A 114 -2.39 16.09 12.08
N TYR A 115 -2.22 17.10 12.93
CA TYR A 115 -2.89 18.40 12.80
C TYR A 115 -2.34 19.29 11.67
N ILE A 116 -1.14 19.00 11.12
CA ILE A 116 -0.50 19.87 10.11
C ILE A 116 -1.01 19.59 8.70
N PHE A 117 -1.50 18.37 8.43
CA PHE A 117 -1.99 17.98 7.11
C PHE A 117 -3.49 17.66 7.15
N THR A 118 -4.29 18.39 6.39
CA THR A 118 -5.73 18.13 6.20
C THR A 118 -6.01 16.78 5.54
N ILE A 119 -5.04 16.25 4.80
CA ILE A 119 -4.98 14.86 4.35
C ILE A 119 -4.15 14.09 5.37
N LYS A 120 -4.66 12.96 5.89
CA LYS A 120 -3.86 12.08 6.76
C LYS A 120 -2.52 11.79 6.07
N SER A 121 -1.40 12.14 6.70
CA SER A 121 -0.05 11.99 6.12
C SER A 121 0.20 10.57 5.57
N SER A 122 -0.41 9.56 6.20
CA SER A 122 -0.45 8.17 5.72
C SER A 122 -1.03 8.01 4.31
N ASP A 123 -2.12 8.69 4.01
CA ASP A 123 -2.88 8.55 2.77
C ASP A 123 -2.16 9.28 1.63
N PHE A 124 -1.52 10.42 1.92
CA PHE A 124 -0.65 11.12 0.98
C PHE A 124 0.59 10.28 0.64
N LEU A 125 1.29 9.76 1.65
CA LEU A 125 2.46 8.91 1.45
C LEU A 125 2.10 7.62 0.69
N PHE A 126 0.91 7.06 0.95
CA PHE A 126 0.42 5.92 0.17
C PHE A 126 0.19 6.27 -1.29
N SER A 127 -0.54 7.36 -1.54
CA SER A 127 -0.84 7.83 -2.89
C SER A 127 0.46 8.08 -3.66
N TYR A 128 1.43 8.73 -3.02
CA TYR A 128 2.75 8.94 -3.58
C TYR A 128 3.45 7.63 -3.94
N LEU A 129 3.47 6.63 -3.05
CA LEU A 129 4.06 5.32 -3.35
C LEU A 129 3.35 4.61 -4.51
N CYS A 130 2.02 4.62 -4.54
CA CYS A 130 1.22 4.04 -5.61
C CYS A 130 1.51 4.68 -6.97
N VAL A 131 1.56 6.02 -7.04
CA VAL A 131 1.89 6.75 -8.28
C VAL A 131 3.30 6.37 -8.74
N ASN A 132 4.30 6.43 -7.87
CA ASN A 132 5.67 6.11 -8.24
C ASN A 132 5.79 4.66 -8.73
N THR A 133 5.22 3.71 -7.99
CA THR A 133 5.19 2.29 -8.38
C THR A 133 4.56 2.12 -9.75
N GLY A 134 3.41 2.76 -10.00
CA GLY A 134 2.76 2.77 -11.31
C GLY A 134 3.68 3.33 -12.41
N VAL A 135 4.25 4.52 -12.20
CA VAL A 135 5.15 5.17 -13.17
C VAL A 135 6.29 4.26 -13.59
N PHE A 136 6.93 3.59 -12.64
CA PHE A 136 8.01 2.66 -12.94
C PHE A 136 7.57 1.41 -13.66
N LEU A 137 6.42 0.84 -13.31
CA LEU A 137 5.88 -0.31 -14.03
C LEU A 137 5.56 0.07 -15.48
N GLY A 138 4.99 1.24 -15.72
CA GLY A 138 4.71 1.76 -17.06
C GLY A 138 5.98 2.00 -17.87
N ALA A 139 6.99 2.62 -17.26
CA ALA A 139 8.29 2.84 -17.88
C ALA A 139 9.02 1.51 -18.15
N PHE A 140 9.02 0.58 -17.20
CA PHE A 140 9.58 -0.76 -17.33
C PHE A 140 8.97 -1.50 -18.51
N TYR A 141 7.63 -1.54 -18.56
CA TYR A 141 6.89 -2.21 -19.63
C TYR A 141 7.26 -1.63 -21.00
N GLN A 142 7.27 -0.31 -21.12
CA GLN A 142 7.62 0.34 -22.38
C GLN A 142 9.08 0.09 -22.81
N GLN A 143 10.01 0.00 -21.87
CA GLN A 143 11.39 -0.34 -22.20
C GLN A 143 11.58 -1.80 -22.57
N PHE A 144 10.73 -2.69 -22.04
CA PHE A 144 10.74 -4.10 -22.41
C PHE A 144 10.21 -4.32 -23.83
N THR A 145 9.17 -3.56 -24.23
CA THR A 145 8.55 -3.64 -25.56
C THR A 145 9.38 -2.95 -26.64
N VAL A 146 10.02 -1.82 -26.34
CA VAL A 146 10.89 -1.11 -27.29
C VAL A 146 12.27 -1.76 -27.34
N ASN A 147 12.50 -2.53 -28.41
CA ASN A 147 13.75 -3.26 -28.69
C ASN A 147 14.90 -2.35 -29.18
N GLU A 148 14.84 -1.04 -28.93
CA GLU A 148 15.84 -0.10 -29.45
C GLU A 148 16.95 0.15 -28.43
N ASP A 149 18.18 -0.19 -28.82
CA ASP A 149 19.40 0.24 -28.13
C ASP A 149 19.72 1.70 -28.49
N ILE A 150 18.89 2.62 -27.98
CA ILE A 150 19.08 4.09 -28.03
C ILE A 150 20.23 4.51 -27.08
N VAL A 151 21.24 3.67 -26.91
CA VAL A 151 22.32 3.80 -25.93
C VAL A 151 23.48 4.58 -26.52
N ASN A 152 23.72 4.50 -27.84
CA ASN A 152 24.95 5.00 -28.43
C ASN A 152 25.03 6.52 -28.60
N GLU A 153 23.93 7.22 -28.90
CA GLU A 153 24.01 8.67 -29.19
C GLU A 153 24.23 9.53 -27.93
N ASN A 154 23.65 9.16 -26.78
CA ASN A 154 23.71 10.00 -25.59
C ASN A 154 24.97 9.76 -24.73
N ILE A 155 25.64 8.61 -24.85
CA ILE A 155 26.85 8.32 -24.05
C ILE A 155 27.99 9.29 -24.39
N LEU A 156 28.07 9.73 -25.65
CA LEU A 156 29.06 10.69 -26.12
C LEU A 156 28.83 12.10 -25.55
N LEU A 157 27.59 12.50 -25.31
CA LEU A 157 27.25 13.85 -24.81
C LEU A 157 27.53 14.03 -23.31
N TYR A 158 27.54 12.94 -22.53
CA TYR A 158 27.69 12.98 -21.07
C TYR A 158 29.03 12.39 -20.58
N SER A 159 30.00 12.19 -21.47
CA SER A 159 31.27 11.55 -21.17
C SER A 159 31.99 12.21 -19.98
N GLY A 160 32.31 11.44 -18.94
CA GLY A 160 33.04 11.91 -17.75
C GLY A 160 32.19 12.42 -16.58
N SER A 161 30.86 12.45 -16.71
CA SER A 161 29.95 12.84 -15.61
C SER A 161 29.44 11.64 -14.79
N LEU A 162 29.02 11.87 -13.54
CA LEU A 162 28.29 10.86 -12.73
C LEU A 162 27.01 10.36 -13.45
N GLN A 163 26.38 11.23 -14.24
CA GLN A 163 25.21 10.89 -15.07
C GLN A 163 25.55 9.81 -16.10
N MET A 164 26.78 9.75 -16.61
CA MET A 164 27.22 8.70 -17.55
C MET A 164 27.08 7.29 -16.96
N GLN A 165 27.37 7.11 -15.67
CA GLN A 165 27.22 5.81 -15.01
C GLN A 165 25.75 5.40 -14.93
N PHE A 166 24.85 6.33 -14.64
CA PHE A 166 23.40 6.07 -14.65
C PHE A 166 22.85 5.80 -16.05
N ILE A 167 23.37 6.48 -17.08
CA ILE A 167 23.03 6.21 -18.49
C ILE A 167 23.49 4.80 -18.90
N LYS A 168 24.69 4.40 -18.47
CA LYS A 168 25.29 3.09 -18.75
C LYS A 168 24.45 1.95 -18.15
N TYR A 169 24.01 2.10 -16.90
CA TYR A 169 23.24 1.08 -16.17
C TYR A 169 21.73 1.38 -16.10
N LYS A 170 21.19 2.15 -17.06
CA LYS A 170 19.81 2.65 -16.98
C LYS A 170 18.76 1.54 -16.91
N LYS A 171 18.99 0.42 -17.60
CA LYS A 171 18.05 -0.71 -17.63
C LYS A 171 18.05 -1.40 -16.26
N GLU A 172 19.24 -1.66 -15.73
CA GLU A 172 19.47 -2.25 -14.42
C GLU A 172 18.90 -1.39 -13.29
N VAL A 173 19.12 -0.07 -13.33
CA VAL A 173 18.58 0.88 -12.35
C VAL A 173 17.05 0.83 -12.34
N ILE A 174 16.41 0.84 -13.50
CA ILE A 174 14.94 0.75 -13.58
C ILE A 174 14.46 -0.61 -13.07
N TYR A 175 15.16 -1.70 -13.39
CA TYR A 175 14.79 -3.04 -12.93
C TYR A 175 14.88 -3.18 -11.41
N VAL A 176 16.00 -2.75 -10.82
CA VAL A 176 16.21 -2.77 -9.37
C VAL A 176 15.23 -1.84 -8.67
N SER A 177 14.97 -0.65 -9.22
CA SER A 177 14.04 0.33 -8.62
C SER A 177 12.60 -0.18 -8.67
N SER A 178 12.15 -0.74 -9.79
CA SER A 178 10.83 -1.37 -9.91
C SER A 178 10.67 -2.52 -8.93
N PHE A 179 11.69 -3.39 -8.81
CA PHE A 179 11.65 -4.50 -7.86
C PHE A 179 11.56 -4.02 -6.40
N PHE A 180 12.36 -3.02 -6.02
CA PHE A 180 12.33 -2.46 -4.67
C PHE A 180 10.99 -1.77 -4.37
N LEU A 181 10.43 -1.04 -5.32
CA LEU A 181 9.11 -0.43 -5.18
C LEU A 181 7.99 -1.45 -4.99
N ILE A 182 8.04 -2.59 -5.71
CA ILE A 182 7.10 -3.69 -5.51
C ILE A 182 7.21 -4.23 -4.08
N ILE A 183 8.43 -4.43 -3.55
CA ILE A 183 8.62 -4.86 -2.16
C ILE A 183 8.03 -3.84 -1.20
N LEU A 184 8.33 -2.55 -1.36
CA LEU A 184 7.79 -1.49 -0.50
C LEU A 184 6.27 -1.46 -0.54
N PHE A 185 5.68 -1.60 -1.73
CA PHE A 185 4.24 -1.66 -1.91
C PHE A 185 3.63 -2.81 -1.10
N PHE A 186 4.22 -4.01 -1.13
CA PHE A 186 3.73 -5.15 -0.34
C PHE A 186 4.04 -5.05 1.16
N MET A 187 5.07 -4.33 1.57
CA MET A 187 5.39 -4.11 2.99
C MET A 187 4.47 -3.05 3.64
N GLN A 188 3.97 -2.10 2.87
CA GLN A 188 3.11 -1.04 3.36
C GLN A 188 1.85 -1.48 4.14
N PRO A 189 1.06 -2.47 3.72
CA PRO A 189 -0.12 -2.90 4.49
C PRO A 189 0.23 -3.32 5.92
N MET A 190 1.40 -3.94 6.10
CA MET A 190 1.92 -4.34 7.41
C MET A 190 2.05 -3.14 8.36
N TYR A 191 2.52 -2.01 7.83
CA TYR A 191 2.66 -0.78 8.60
C TYR A 191 1.30 -0.19 8.97
N PHE A 192 0.38 -0.08 8.00
CA PHE A 192 -0.96 0.45 8.27
C PHE A 192 -1.71 -0.35 9.32
N GLY A 193 -1.60 -1.69 9.29
CA GLY A 193 -2.18 -2.53 10.33
C GLY A 193 -1.62 -2.19 11.71
N LYS A 194 -0.30 -2.01 11.85
CA LYS A 194 0.32 -1.63 13.14
C LYS A 194 -0.12 -0.26 13.63
N VAL A 195 -0.16 0.74 12.75
CA VAL A 195 -0.53 2.12 13.11
C VAL A 195 -1.96 2.18 13.58
N GLU A 196 -2.89 1.58 12.83
CA GLU A 196 -4.30 1.61 13.17
C GLU A 196 -4.57 0.90 14.50
N ALA A 197 -3.93 -0.25 14.73
CA ALA A 197 -4.01 -0.95 16.01
C ALA A 197 -3.48 -0.09 17.17
N LYS A 198 -2.34 0.60 17.00
CA LYS A 198 -1.81 1.52 18.02
C LYS A 198 -2.75 2.69 18.32
N LYS A 199 -3.38 3.27 17.29
CA LYS A 199 -4.38 4.33 17.46
C LYS A 199 -5.57 3.83 18.28
N ILE A 200 -6.06 2.63 17.99
CA ILE A 200 -7.14 2.01 18.77
C ILE A 200 -6.71 1.78 20.22
N LEU A 201 -5.51 1.25 20.47
CA LEU A 201 -5.04 0.97 21.82
C LEU A 201 -4.89 2.25 22.67
N ASN A 202 -4.41 3.33 22.06
CA ASN A 202 -4.15 4.61 22.75
C ASN A 202 -5.42 5.47 22.89
N GLU A 203 -6.26 5.52 21.85
CA GLU A 203 -7.32 6.52 21.68
C GLU A 203 -8.68 5.91 21.25
N LYS A 204 -8.99 4.69 21.68
CA LYS A 204 -10.26 3.97 21.34
C LYS A 204 -11.55 4.80 21.40
N LYS A 205 -11.67 5.75 22.34
CA LYS A 205 -12.86 6.60 22.47
C LYS A 205 -13.10 7.51 21.26
N ILE A 206 -12.03 7.92 20.59
CA ILE A 206 -12.08 8.84 19.46
C ILE A 206 -12.35 8.06 18.17
N TYR A 207 -11.73 6.89 18.04
CA TYR A 207 -11.73 6.12 16.79
C TYR A 207 -12.84 5.08 16.68
N LEU A 208 -13.37 4.57 17.80
CA LEU A 208 -14.32 3.45 17.80
C LEU A 208 -15.68 3.88 18.35
N SER A 209 -16.74 3.30 17.79
CA SER A 209 -18.09 3.42 18.33
C SER A 209 -18.18 2.69 19.67
N LYS A 210 -18.88 3.29 20.63
CA LYS A 210 -19.17 2.68 21.92
C LYS A 210 -20.26 1.61 21.75
N ALA A 211 -20.05 0.43 22.31
CA ALA A 211 -21.04 -0.65 22.35
C ALA A 211 -21.46 -0.90 23.80
N LEU A 212 -22.76 -0.93 24.04
CA LEU A 212 -23.35 -1.33 25.33
C LEU A 212 -23.84 -2.76 25.23
N LEU A 213 -23.44 -3.59 26.21
CA LEU A 213 -23.84 -4.98 26.30
C LEU A 213 -24.94 -5.13 27.36
N LYS A 214 -25.90 -6.03 27.10
CA LYS A 214 -27.04 -6.31 27.98
C LYS A 214 -26.65 -6.57 29.44
N ASP A 215 -25.59 -7.36 29.64
CA ASP A 215 -25.19 -7.87 30.96
C ASP A 215 -23.94 -7.20 31.53
N SER A 216 -23.52 -6.04 31.00
CA SER A 216 -22.27 -5.41 31.42
C SER A 216 -22.36 -3.90 31.55
N ILE A 217 -22.02 -3.41 32.74
CA ILE A 217 -21.86 -1.98 33.05
C ILE A 217 -20.56 -1.40 32.42
N LYS A 218 -19.63 -2.26 31.98
CA LYS A 218 -18.37 -1.82 31.37
C LYS A 218 -18.61 -1.19 30.00
N ASP A 219 -17.90 -0.10 29.74
CA ASP A 219 -17.83 0.51 28.42
C ASP A 219 -16.99 -0.37 27.48
N TRP A 220 -17.62 -0.86 26.42
CA TRP A 220 -16.97 -1.56 25.32
C TRP A 220 -16.92 -0.68 24.08
N TYR A 221 -15.91 -0.92 23.24
CA TYR A 221 -15.72 -0.22 21.97
C TYR A 221 -15.66 -1.24 20.84
N LEU A 222 -16.42 -0.99 19.78
CA LEU A 222 -16.52 -1.87 18.62
C LEU A 222 -15.29 -1.71 17.74
N ILE A 223 -14.47 -2.77 17.64
CA ILE A 223 -13.34 -2.81 16.70
C ILE A 223 -13.85 -3.19 15.31
N GLU A 224 -14.53 -4.33 15.23
CA GLU A 224 -14.90 -4.92 13.94
C GLU A 224 -16.08 -5.87 14.09
N SER A 225 -16.89 -6.01 13.04
CA SER A 225 -17.98 -6.97 12.95
C SER A 225 -17.67 -8.07 11.96
N MET A 226 -17.99 -9.31 12.30
CA MET A 226 -17.76 -10.48 11.46
C MET A 226 -19.00 -11.39 11.50
N GLY A 227 -19.87 -11.23 10.50
CA GLY A 227 -21.11 -12.00 10.43
C GLY A 227 -22.03 -11.71 11.61
N ASP A 228 -22.27 -12.73 12.42
CA ASP A 228 -23.10 -12.69 13.64
C ASP A 228 -22.33 -12.28 14.90
N LYS A 229 -21.00 -12.12 14.81
CA LYS A 229 -20.13 -11.78 15.94
C LYS A 229 -19.52 -10.40 15.78
N VAL A 230 -19.18 -9.79 16.91
CA VAL A 230 -18.42 -8.54 16.97
C VAL A 230 -17.22 -8.68 17.88
N LEU A 231 -16.14 -7.99 17.50
CA LEU A 231 -14.92 -7.86 18.26
C LEU A 231 -14.95 -6.55 19.05
N LEU A 232 -14.89 -6.65 20.37
CA LEU A 232 -14.96 -5.53 21.30
C LEU A 232 -13.67 -5.38 22.09
N ILE A 233 -13.35 -4.14 22.47
CA ILE A 233 -12.24 -3.80 23.36
C ILE A 233 -12.71 -2.90 24.49
N ASP A 234 -12.25 -3.16 25.72
CA ASP A 234 -12.56 -2.30 26.86
C ASP A 234 -11.48 -1.22 27.10
N LYS A 235 -11.66 -0.37 28.12
CA LYS A 235 -10.68 0.66 28.50
C LYS A 235 -9.30 0.11 28.91
N LYS A 236 -9.22 -1.14 29.36
CA LYS A 236 -7.99 -1.82 29.80
C LYS A 236 -7.37 -2.70 28.70
N ASN A 237 -7.85 -2.60 27.46
CA ASN A 237 -7.42 -3.42 26.32
C ASN A 237 -7.76 -4.91 26.46
N ASN A 238 -8.72 -5.26 27.31
CA ASN A 238 -9.30 -6.59 27.29
C ASN A 238 -10.19 -6.71 26.05
N ILE A 239 -10.03 -7.82 25.34
CA ILE A 239 -10.76 -8.11 24.11
C ILE A 239 -11.83 -9.14 24.40
N LYS A 240 -13.03 -8.92 23.84
CA LYS A 240 -14.15 -9.85 23.94
C LYS A 240 -14.81 -10.01 22.58
N ILE A 241 -15.18 -11.23 22.24
CA ILE A 241 -16.06 -11.52 21.11
C ILE A 241 -17.45 -11.78 21.68
N VAL A 242 -18.45 -11.12 21.14
CA VAL A 242 -19.86 -11.34 21.50
C VAL A 242 -20.70 -11.47 20.25
N GLU A 243 -21.85 -12.12 20.36
CA GLU A 243 -22.81 -12.13 19.26
C GLU A 243 -23.56 -10.80 19.18
N TYR A 244 -24.02 -10.43 17.97
CA TYR A 244 -24.80 -9.20 17.75
C TYR A 244 -26.02 -9.10 18.66
N LYS A 245 -26.64 -10.22 18.99
CA LYS A 245 -27.82 -10.29 19.89
C LYS A 245 -27.52 -9.89 21.34
N GLU A 246 -26.26 -9.90 21.76
CA GLU A 246 -25.80 -9.50 23.10
C GLU A 246 -25.57 -7.98 23.22
N ILE A 247 -25.52 -7.27 22.07
CA ILE A 247 -25.38 -5.82 22.01
C ILE A 247 -26.77 -5.19 22.16
N ASP A 248 -26.91 -4.28 23.13
CA ASP A 248 -28.14 -3.49 23.27
C ASP A 248 -28.11 -2.26 22.37
N LEU A 249 -26.97 -1.56 22.33
CA LEU A 249 -26.89 -0.28 21.64
C LEU A 249 -25.45 0.00 21.17
N ILE A 250 -25.34 0.54 19.95
CA ILE A 250 -24.09 1.08 19.40
C ILE A 250 -24.23 2.60 19.32
N GLN A 251 -23.49 3.30 20.17
CA GLN A 251 -23.39 4.76 20.20
C GLN A 251 -22.20 5.22 19.39
N THR A 252 -22.42 6.17 18.48
CA THR A 252 -21.33 6.78 17.70
C THR A 252 -21.05 8.16 18.27
N ASP A 253 -20.01 8.29 19.10
CA ASP A 253 -19.58 9.58 19.67
C ASP A 253 -18.76 10.41 18.67
N LYS A 254 -18.91 10.17 17.35
CA LYS A 254 -18.26 11.00 16.34
C LYS A 254 -18.77 12.42 16.53
N LYS A 255 -17.95 13.26 17.21
CA LYS A 255 -17.98 14.69 16.99
C LYS A 255 -17.83 14.86 15.48
N LEU A 256 -18.91 15.29 14.84
CA LEU A 256 -18.87 15.92 13.54
C LEU A 256 -17.95 17.13 13.73
N ASN A 257 -16.64 16.92 13.57
CA ASN A 257 -15.73 18.01 13.30
C ASN A 257 -16.02 18.37 11.85
N ASP A 258 -16.84 19.42 11.69
CA ASP A 258 -16.93 20.22 10.47
C ASP A 258 -15.54 20.66 10.00
#